data_AF-A0A1U7RLY0-F1
#
_entry.id   AF-A0A1U7RLY0-F1
#
_cell.length_a   1.000
_cell.length_b   1.000
_cell.length_c   1.000
_cell.angle_alpha   90.00
_cell.angle_beta   90.00
_cell.angle_gamma   90.00
#
_symmetry.space_group_name_H-M   'P 1'
#
loop_
_entity.id
_entity.type
_entity.pdbx_description
1 polymer ?
#
loop_
_entity_poly.entity_id
_entity_poly.type
_entity_poly.pdbx_seq_one_letter_code
_entity_poly.pdbx_strand_id
1 'polypeptide(L)'
;MNFNLTQLSGFMALLNFLLENLSTKHMTVEDNVKELGRTMAGIGEPHSGKSGDLDFFSVDQAKAVISYLKISLLQHYKLYEYLFHSPREELVIGDENVIELVKSADTSFPAPLEEGLSYNIYSSFIAMPPAAELETEEIDQEYYPEEPQPEEESLKVDPLTGFTTEDVKSVLGQITNEIIGSLQTEINEKLQMQEDAYTERIDKLTKT
;
A
#
# COMPACT_ATOMS: atom_id res chain seq x y z
N MET A 1 -24.61 -11.52 23.32
CA MET A 1 -25.76 -11.79 22.41
C MET A 1 -25.32 -12.88 21.46
N ASN A 2 -26.14 -13.90 21.24
CA ASN A 2 -25.84 -14.93 20.24
C ASN A 2 -26.63 -14.64 18.97
N PHE A 3 -25.96 -14.73 17.82
CA PHE A 3 -26.58 -14.60 16.51
C PHE A 3 -26.62 -15.99 15.85
N ASN A 4 -27.72 -16.32 15.20
CA ASN A 4 -27.80 -17.54 14.40
C ASN A 4 -27.15 -17.34 13.02
N LEU A 5 -27.02 -18.42 12.25
CA LEU A 5 -26.37 -18.38 10.93
C LEU A 5 -27.04 -17.38 9.97
N THR A 6 -28.37 -17.35 9.92
CA THR A 6 -29.14 -16.42 9.08
C THR A 6 -28.85 -14.97 9.47
N GLN A 7 -28.83 -14.68 10.77
CA GLN A 7 -28.54 -13.34 11.29
C GLN A 7 -27.10 -12.91 11.00
N LEU A 8 -26.13 -13.82 11.10
CA LEU A 8 -24.74 -13.55 10.72
C LEU A 8 -24.62 -13.28 9.22
N SER A 9 -25.28 -14.09 8.38
CA SER A 9 -25.33 -13.85 6.94
C SER A 9 -25.97 -12.51 6.61
N GLY A 10 -27.07 -12.15 7.28
CA GLY A 10 -27.72 -10.85 7.13
C GLY A 10 -26.83 -9.68 7.55
N PHE A 11 -26.06 -9.84 8.63
CA PHE A 11 -25.05 -8.87 9.02
C PHE A 11 -23.96 -8.71 7.96
N MET A 12 -23.44 -9.80 7.41
CA MET A 12 -22.42 -9.75 6.35
C MET A 12 -22.96 -9.10 5.07
N ALA A 13 -24.20 -9.39 4.69
CA ALA A 13 -24.86 -8.73 3.57
C ALA A 13 -25.02 -7.22 3.80
N LEU A 14 -25.43 -6.82 5.01
CA LEU A 14 -25.52 -5.41 5.39
C LEU A 14 -24.16 -4.72 5.37
N LEU A 15 -23.11 -5.37 5.89
CA LEU A 15 -21.75 -4.82 5.88
C LEU A 15 -21.24 -4.66 4.44
N ASN A 16 -21.44 -5.66 3.59
CA ASN A 16 -21.07 -5.59 2.17
C ASN A 16 -21.80 -4.45 1.46
N PHE A 17 -23.12 -4.31 1.69
CA PHE A 17 -23.92 -3.21 1.14
C PHE A 17 -23.35 -1.82 1.51
N LEU A 18 -22.98 -1.61 2.78
CA LEU A 18 -22.41 -0.34 3.21
C LEU A 18 -21.00 -0.09 2.62
N LEU A 19 -20.18 -1.14 2.50
CA LEU A 19 -18.87 -1.05 1.87
C LEU A 19 -18.96 -0.80 0.36
N GLU A 20 -19.92 -1.40 -0.34
CA GLU A 20 -20.19 -1.14 -1.76
C GLU A 20 -20.64 0.30 -1.99
N ASN A 21 -21.53 0.83 -1.15
CA ASN A 21 -21.94 2.24 -1.22
C ASN A 21 -20.72 3.18 -1.13
N LEU A 22 -19.74 2.79 -0.33
CA LEU A 22 -18.51 3.53 -0.18
C LEU A 22 -17.55 3.35 -1.37
N SER A 23 -17.26 2.11 -1.77
CA SER A 23 -16.23 1.78 -2.77
C SER A 23 -16.66 2.05 -4.21
N THR A 24 -17.93 1.79 -4.54
CA THR A 24 -18.42 1.90 -5.92
C THR A 24 -19.22 3.17 -6.16
N LYS A 25 -20.01 3.62 -5.18
CA LYS A 25 -20.91 4.77 -5.33
C LYS A 25 -20.33 6.07 -4.75
N HIS A 26 -19.17 6.01 -4.11
CA HIS A 26 -18.53 7.14 -3.42
C HIS A 26 -19.48 7.90 -2.49
N MET A 27 -20.40 7.18 -1.83
CA MET A 27 -21.37 7.83 -0.96
C MET A 27 -20.69 8.44 0.25
N THR A 28 -21.14 9.64 0.63
CA THR A 28 -20.74 10.28 1.88
C THR A 28 -21.20 9.46 3.08
N VAL A 29 -20.58 9.67 4.25
CA VAL A 29 -21.03 9.08 5.52
C VAL A 29 -22.52 9.34 5.74
N GLU A 30 -22.96 10.57 5.48
CA GLU A 30 -24.33 11.00 5.71
C GLU A 30 -25.31 10.20 4.85
N ASP A 31 -25.02 10.08 3.55
CA ASP A 31 -25.91 9.38 2.62
C ASP A 31 -25.91 7.87 2.85
N ASN A 32 -24.77 7.29 3.21
CA ASN A 32 -24.69 5.87 3.54
C ASN A 32 -25.41 5.54 4.87
N VAL A 33 -25.37 6.45 5.85
CA VAL A 33 -26.18 6.33 7.07
C VAL A 33 -27.67 6.47 6.78
N LYS A 34 -28.07 7.32 5.83
CA LYS A 34 -29.47 7.40 5.38
C LYS A 34 -29.93 6.09 4.72
N GLU A 35 -29.08 5.46 3.90
CA GLU A 35 -29.36 4.12 3.33
C GLU A 35 -29.47 3.06 4.42
N LEU A 36 -28.53 3.02 5.37
CA LEU A 36 -28.60 2.13 6.52
C LEU A 36 -29.94 2.28 7.28
N GLY A 37 -30.37 3.53 7.51
CA GLY A 37 -31.64 3.83 8.16
C GLY A 37 -32.85 3.32 7.37
N ARG A 38 -32.81 3.37 6.02
CA ARG A 38 -33.85 2.81 5.16
C ARG A 38 -33.86 1.29 5.20
N THR A 39 -32.70 0.65 5.10
CA THR A 39 -32.56 -0.81 5.12
C THR A 39 -32.96 -1.41 6.46
N MET A 40 -32.74 -0.68 7.56
CA MET A 40 -33.14 -1.12 8.91
C MET A 40 -34.54 -0.66 9.32
N ALA A 41 -35.24 0.11 8.47
CA ALA A 41 -36.63 0.49 8.73
C ALA A 41 -37.54 -0.74 8.65
N GLY A 42 -38.42 -0.90 9.64
CA GLY A 42 -39.37 -2.02 9.72
C GLY A 42 -38.96 -3.15 10.66
N ILE A 43 -37.74 -3.14 11.21
CA ILE A 43 -37.34 -4.11 12.24
C ILE A 43 -38.23 -3.94 13.49
N GLY A 44 -39.00 -4.98 13.80
CA GLY A 44 -39.91 -5.03 14.96
C GLY A 44 -41.40 -4.81 14.63
N GLU A 45 -41.76 -4.57 13.36
CA GLU A 45 -43.16 -4.45 12.93
C GLU A 45 -43.59 -5.69 12.12
N PRO A 46 -44.53 -6.53 12.60
CA PRO A 46 -44.82 -7.81 11.95
C PRO A 46 -45.54 -7.70 10.60
N HIS A 47 -46.08 -6.53 10.22
CA HIS A 47 -46.98 -6.38 9.06
C HIS A 47 -46.87 -5.06 8.27
N SER A 48 -45.74 -4.35 8.35
CA SER A 48 -45.52 -3.19 7.48
C SER A 48 -44.97 -3.69 6.15
N GLY A 49 -45.72 -3.58 5.04
CA GLY A 49 -45.29 -3.98 3.69
C GLY A 49 -44.11 -3.17 3.11
N LYS A 50 -43.33 -2.55 3.99
CA LYS A 50 -42.12 -1.75 3.78
C LYS A 50 -41.00 -2.19 4.73
N SER A 51 -40.98 -3.44 5.19
CA SER A 51 -39.84 -3.93 5.95
C SER A 51 -38.64 -4.07 5.00
N GLY A 52 -37.50 -3.51 5.39
CA GLY A 52 -36.23 -3.92 4.79
C GLY A 52 -36.01 -5.41 5.09
N ASP A 53 -35.25 -6.10 4.24
CA ASP A 53 -35.05 -7.58 4.24
C ASP A 53 -34.33 -8.14 5.50
N LEU A 54 -34.49 -7.50 6.66
CA LEU A 54 -33.76 -7.71 7.91
C LEU A 54 -34.69 -8.07 9.09
N ASP A 55 -35.91 -8.53 8.80
CA ASP A 55 -36.97 -8.91 9.74
C ASP A 55 -36.53 -9.97 10.77
N PHE A 56 -35.44 -10.68 10.48
CA PHE A 56 -34.85 -11.71 11.33
C PHE A 56 -34.02 -11.17 12.50
N PHE A 57 -33.75 -9.86 12.57
CA PHE A 57 -33.18 -9.25 13.76
C PHE A 57 -34.27 -8.83 14.74
N SER A 58 -34.06 -9.13 16.03
CA SER A 58 -34.81 -8.44 17.08
C SER A 58 -34.37 -6.98 17.22
N VAL A 59 -35.21 -6.14 17.84
CA VAL A 59 -34.91 -4.72 18.08
C VAL A 59 -33.58 -4.55 18.83
N ASP A 60 -33.31 -5.38 19.84
CA ASP A 60 -32.06 -5.28 20.61
C ASP A 60 -30.84 -5.74 19.80
N GLN A 61 -31.01 -6.76 18.94
CA GLN A 61 -29.96 -7.17 18.00
C GLN A 61 -29.67 -6.08 16.96
N ALA A 62 -30.70 -5.44 16.42
CA ALA A 62 -30.54 -4.33 15.47
C ALA A 62 -29.80 -3.15 16.12
N LYS A 63 -30.13 -2.79 17.36
CA LYS A 63 -29.37 -1.78 18.13
C LYS A 63 -27.91 -2.18 18.32
N ALA A 64 -27.64 -3.45 18.63
CA ALA A 64 -26.28 -3.96 18.79
C ALA A 64 -25.50 -3.89 17.46
N VAL A 65 -26.12 -4.25 16.34
CA VAL A 65 -25.53 -4.14 15.00
C VAL A 65 -25.23 -2.69 14.63
N ILE A 66 -26.18 -1.77 14.83
CA ILE A 66 -25.97 -0.33 14.59
C ILE A 66 -24.84 0.20 15.45
N SER A 67 -24.81 -0.16 16.74
CA SER A 67 -23.74 0.25 17.65
C SER A 67 -22.38 -0.26 17.19
N TYR A 68 -22.32 -1.50 16.72
CA TYR A 68 -21.09 -2.08 16.16
C TYR A 68 -20.65 -1.34 14.89
N LEU A 69 -21.55 -1.14 13.93
CA LEU A 69 -21.27 -0.42 12.68
C LEU A 69 -20.81 1.02 12.94
N LYS A 70 -21.37 1.67 13.97
CA LYS A 70 -20.96 3.00 14.40
C LYS A 70 -19.48 3.04 14.81
N ILE A 71 -19.04 2.15 15.70
CA ILE A 71 -17.66 2.17 16.23
C ILE A 71 -16.63 1.55 15.27
N SER A 72 -17.07 0.74 14.32
CA SER A 72 -16.20 0.07 13.34
C SER A 72 -16.14 0.85 12.03
N LEU A 73 -17.16 0.69 11.17
CA LEU A 73 -17.18 1.24 9.83
C LEU A 73 -17.34 2.76 9.82
N LEU A 74 -18.35 3.28 10.51
CA LEU A 74 -18.75 4.69 10.39
C LEU A 74 -17.75 5.64 11.07
N GLN A 75 -17.18 5.23 12.21
CA GLN A 75 -16.15 6.01 12.90
C GLN A 75 -14.87 6.15 12.05
N HIS A 76 -14.54 5.15 11.25
CA HIS A 76 -13.33 5.11 10.43
C HIS A 76 -13.61 5.34 8.94
N TYR A 77 -14.76 5.93 8.59
CA TYR A 77 -15.22 6.02 7.20
C TYR A 77 -14.21 6.70 6.26
N LYS A 78 -13.54 7.76 6.73
CA LYS A 78 -12.50 8.47 5.97
C LYS A 78 -11.28 7.58 5.65
N LEU A 79 -10.95 6.64 6.54
CA LEU A 79 -9.88 5.68 6.32
C LEU A 79 -10.27 4.69 5.22
N TYR A 80 -11.52 4.22 5.22
CA TYR A 80 -12.03 3.36 4.16
C TYR A 80 -12.15 4.11 2.83
N GLU A 81 -12.58 5.39 2.83
CA GLU A 81 -12.54 6.25 1.65
C GLU A 81 -11.12 6.34 1.07
N TYR A 82 -10.12 6.55 1.93
CA TYR A 82 -8.72 6.57 1.51
C TYR A 82 -8.27 5.20 0.98
N LEU A 83 -8.63 4.10 1.65
CA LEU A 83 -8.26 2.74 1.24
C LEU A 83 -8.76 2.38 -0.16
N PHE A 84 -10.00 2.77 -0.49
CA PHE A 84 -10.63 2.43 -1.77
C PHE A 84 -10.22 3.37 -2.91
N HIS A 85 -9.88 4.62 -2.60
CA HIS A 85 -9.71 5.65 -3.64
C HIS A 85 -8.32 6.28 -3.68
N SER A 86 -7.44 6.01 -2.72
CA SER A 86 -6.07 6.48 -2.80
C SER A 86 -5.35 5.74 -3.93
N PRO A 87 -4.62 6.44 -4.79
CA PRO A 87 -3.69 5.79 -5.71
C PRO A 87 -2.72 4.96 -4.88
N ARG A 88 -2.63 3.66 -5.18
CA ARG A 88 -1.63 2.78 -4.58
C ARG A 88 -0.45 2.73 -5.54
N GLU A 89 0.75 2.97 -5.02
CA GLU A 89 1.97 2.68 -5.77
C GLU A 89 2.04 1.16 -5.97
N GLU A 90 1.77 0.71 -7.19
CA GLU A 90 1.98 -0.67 -7.60
C GLU A 90 3.49 -0.87 -7.75
N LEU A 91 4.14 -1.37 -6.69
CA LEU A 91 5.49 -1.88 -6.79
C LEU A 91 5.44 -3.16 -7.61
N VAL A 92 5.70 -3.05 -8.91
CA VAL A 92 5.96 -4.19 -9.79
C VAL A 92 7.33 -4.74 -9.39
N ILE A 93 7.34 -5.65 -8.42
CA ILE A 93 8.51 -6.48 -8.14
C ILE A 93 8.55 -7.51 -9.28
N GLY A 94 9.42 -7.28 -10.26
CA GLY A 94 9.75 -8.28 -11.26
C GLY A 94 10.49 -9.42 -10.56
N ASP A 95 9.77 -10.45 -10.15
CA ASP A 95 10.38 -11.65 -9.58
C ASP A 95 10.82 -12.53 -10.77
N GLU A 96 12.11 -12.45 -11.12
CA GLU A 96 12.73 -13.53 -11.89
C GLU A 96 12.77 -14.75 -10.97
N ASN A 97 11.82 -15.66 -11.15
CA ASN A 97 11.81 -16.94 -10.45
C ASN A 97 13.02 -17.77 -10.89
N VAL A 98 14.14 -17.61 -10.20
CA VAL A 98 15.29 -18.50 -10.32
C VAL A 98 14.95 -19.78 -9.55
N ILE A 99 14.40 -20.77 -10.24
CA ILE A 99 14.20 -22.11 -9.69
C ILE A 99 15.56 -22.80 -9.71
N GLU A 100 16.25 -22.83 -8.56
CA GLU A 100 17.45 -23.63 -8.41
C GLU A 100 17.04 -25.12 -8.38
N LEU A 101 17.35 -25.84 -9.46
CA LEU A 101 17.06 -27.27 -9.56
C LEU A 101 17.92 -28.03 -8.55
N VAL A 102 17.27 -28.69 -7.58
CA VAL A 102 17.95 -29.53 -6.59
C VAL A 102 18.75 -30.60 -7.34
N LYS A 103 20.07 -30.58 -7.19
CA LYS A 103 20.97 -31.57 -7.78
C LYS A 103 20.56 -32.97 -7.33
N SER A 104 20.63 -33.94 -8.24
CA SER A 104 20.25 -35.34 -8.05
C SER A 104 20.79 -35.91 -6.73
N ALA A 105 19.99 -36.77 -6.08
CA ALA A 105 20.30 -37.37 -4.76
C ALA A 105 21.61 -38.20 -4.72
N ASP A 106 22.23 -38.43 -5.88
CA ASP A 106 23.53 -39.10 -6.03
C ASP A 106 24.71 -38.18 -5.68
N THR A 107 24.48 -36.87 -5.55
CA THR A 107 25.47 -35.91 -5.06
C THR A 107 25.20 -35.59 -3.59
N SER A 108 26.26 -35.58 -2.78
CA SER A 108 26.19 -35.12 -1.39
C SER A 108 25.92 -33.62 -1.40
N PHE A 109 24.64 -33.22 -1.46
CA PHE A 109 24.20 -31.84 -1.37
C PHE A 109 23.66 -31.54 0.04
N PRO A 110 24.07 -30.42 0.68
CA PRO A 110 25.13 -29.50 0.25
C PRO A 110 26.51 -30.17 0.28
N ALA A 111 27.45 -29.65 -0.50
CA ALA A 111 28.81 -30.16 -0.48
C ALA A 111 29.46 -29.91 0.89
N PRO A 112 30.45 -30.74 1.31
CA PRO A 112 31.00 -30.65 2.65
C PRO A 112 31.52 -29.24 2.99
N LEU A 113 31.00 -28.64 4.05
CA LEU A 113 31.34 -27.30 4.55
C LEU A 113 30.95 -26.12 3.63
N GLU A 114 30.13 -26.33 2.60
CA GLU A 114 29.62 -25.28 1.70
C GLU A 114 28.82 -24.22 2.46
N GLU A 115 27.89 -24.62 3.32
CA GLU A 115 27.07 -23.69 4.12
C GLU A 115 27.83 -23.06 5.31
N GLY A 116 28.98 -23.64 5.69
CA GLY A 116 29.71 -23.31 6.92
C GLY A 116 30.91 -22.38 6.72
N LEU A 117 31.31 -22.08 5.48
CA LEU A 117 32.51 -21.32 5.16
C LEU A 117 32.22 -20.23 4.12
N SER A 118 33.02 -19.15 4.15
CA SER A 118 32.97 -18.15 3.08
C SER A 118 33.50 -18.74 1.77
N TYR A 119 32.88 -18.38 0.64
CA TYR A 119 33.16 -18.93 -0.69
C TYR A 119 34.65 -18.87 -1.08
N ASN A 120 35.34 -17.79 -0.72
CA ASN A 120 36.77 -17.61 -1.00
C ASN A 120 37.65 -18.64 -0.29
N ILE A 121 37.32 -19.01 0.94
CA ILE A 121 38.04 -20.03 1.72
C ILE A 121 37.63 -21.41 1.18
N TYR A 122 36.33 -21.64 1.02
CA TYR A 122 35.78 -22.91 0.54
C TYR A 122 36.40 -23.35 -0.81
N SER A 123 36.39 -22.46 -1.81
CA SER A 123 36.93 -22.74 -3.16
C SER A 123 38.43 -23.03 -3.19
N SER A 124 39.21 -22.49 -2.25
CA SER A 124 40.67 -22.71 -2.21
C SER A 124 41.08 -24.08 -1.66
N PHE A 125 40.20 -24.74 -0.88
CA PHE A 125 40.52 -25.99 -0.18
C PHE A 125 39.63 -27.16 -0.56
N ILE A 126 38.47 -26.94 -1.18
CA ILE A 126 37.61 -28.02 -1.64
C ILE A 126 38.33 -28.81 -2.75
N ALA A 127 38.35 -30.13 -2.62
CA ALA A 127 38.89 -30.97 -3.68
C ALA A 127 37.94 -30.95 -4.88
N MET A 128 38.46 -30.64 -6.06
CA MET A 128 37.67 -30.73 -7.29
C MET A 128 37.28 -32.20 -7.52
N PRO A 129 35.98 -32.52 -7.69
CA PRO A 129 35.56 -33.89 -7.99
C PRO A 129 36.27 -34.41 -9.24
N PRO A 130 36.63 -35.70 -9.30
CA PRO A 130 37.13 -36.30 -10.53
C PRO A 130 36.02 -36.20 -11.59
N ALA A 131 36.36 -35.61 -12.74
CA ALA A 131 35.49 -35.27 -13.87
C ALA A 131 34.21 -36.13 -13.97
N ALA A 132 33.18 -35.73 -13.24
CA ALA A 132 31.81 -36.06 -13.52
C ALA A 132 31.28 -34.84 -14.26
N GLU A 133 31.18 -35.02 -15.58
CA GLU A 133 30.40 -34.27 -16.55
C GLU A 133 29.81 -32.97 -15.98
N LEU A 134 30.49 -31.85 -16.27
CA LEU A 134 29.79 -30.58 -16.39
C LEU A 134 28.77 -30.80 -17.51
N GLU A 135 27.51 -31.05 -17.16
CA GLU A 135 26.39 -30.93 -18.09
C GLU A 135 26.31 -29.46 -18.50
N THR A 136 27.11 -29.08 -19.50
CA THR A 136 26.80 -27.97 -20.38
C THR A 136 25.63 -28.44 -21.24
N GLU A 137 24.41 -28.18 -20.82
CA GLU A 137 23.29 -28.22 -21.77
C GLU A 137 23.46 -27.04 -22.74
N GLU A 138 23.90 -27.37 -23.95
CA GLU A 138 23.85 -26.51 -25.12
C GLU A 138 22.39 -26.08 -25.36
N ILE A 139 22.09 -24.79 -25.20
CA ILE A 139 20.83 -24.22 -25.68
C ILE A 139 21.08 -23.77 -27.13
N ASP A 140 20.62 -24.61 -28.05
CA ASP A 140 20.60 -24.41 -29.49
C ASP A 140 19.65 -23.22 -29.83
N GLN A 141 20.20 -22.07 -30.20
CA GLN A 141 19.44 -20.97 -30.81
C GLN A 141 20.13 -20.50 -32.10
N GLU A 142 19.35 -20.55 -33.18
CA GLU A 142 19.72 -20.34 -34.58
C GLU A 142 20.66 -19.15 -34.83
N TYR A 143 21.75 -19.46 -35.51
CA TYR A 143 22.81 -18.56 -35.94
C TYR A 143 22.42 -17.87 -37.26
N TYR A 144 22.28 -16.54 -37.26
CA TYR A 144 22.47 -15.73 -38.47
C TYR A 144 23.88 -15.12 -38.42
N PRO A 145 24.72 -15.29 -39.46
CA PRO A 145 26.06 -14.73 -39.46
C PRO A 145 26.02 -13.25 -39.88
N GLU A 146 26.43 -12.36 -38.98
CA GLU A 146 26.89 -11.02 -39.35
C GLU A 146 28.40 -10.94 -39.11
N GLU A 147 29.13 -10.48 -40.13
CA GLU A 147 30.59 -10.36 -40.16
C GLU A 147 31.16 -9.42 -39.08
N PRO A 148 32.44 -9.58 -38.67
CA PRO A 148 32.98 -8.99 -37.46
C PRO A 148 33.16 -7.47 -37.58
N GLN A 149 32.49 -6.73 -36.70
CA GLN A 149 32.79 -5.32 -36.41
C GLN A 149 33.72 -5.24 -35.20
N PRO A 150 34.68 -4.30 -35.19
CA PRO A 150 35.78 -4.29 -34.24
C PRO A 150 35.31 -3.92 -32.83
N GLU A 151 36.05 -4.45 -31.85
CA GLU A 151 35.97 -4.13 -30.42
C GLU A 151 35.85 -2.62 -30.17
N GLU A 152 34.67 -2.16 -29.78
CA GLU A 152 34.54 -0.93 -29.00
C GLU A 152 34.21 -1.33 -27.55
N GLU A 153 35.21 -1.20 -26.69
CA GLU A 153 35.07 -1.12 -25.24
C GLU A 153 34.07 -0.01 -24.88
N SER A 154 32.77 -0.31 -24.84
CA SER A 154 31.83 0.53 -24.10
C SER A 154 31.87 0.12 -22.63
N LEU A 155 32.83 0.70 -21.91
CA LEU A 155 32.77 0.78 -20.45
C LEU A 155 31.44 1.46 -20.10
N LYS A 156 30.44 0.70 -19.67
CA LYS A 156 29.27 1.24 -18.96
C LYS A 156 29.78 1.81 -17.64
N VAL A 157 30.28 3.04 -17.68
CA VAL A 157 30.61 3.80 -16.47
C VAL A 157 29.29 4.04 -15.76
N ASP A 158 29.20 3.61 -14.49
CA ASP A 158 28.02 3.86 -13.65
C ASP A 158 27.72 5.38 -13.68
N PRO A 159 26.49 5.81 -14.04
CA PRO A 159 26.12 7.23 -14.12
C PRO A 159 26.33 8.01 -12.81
N LEU A 160 26.49 7.30 -11.69
CA LEU A 160 26.76 7.86 -10.38
C LEU A 160 28.27 8.00 -10.08
N THR A 161 29.14 7.52 -10.97
CA THR A 161 30.59 7.63 -10.84
C THR A 161 31.01 9.09 -10.93
N GLY A 162 31.30 9.71 -9.80
CA GLY A 162 31.74 11.12 -9.71
C GLY A 162 30.90 11.99 -8.78
N PHE A 163 29.74 11.50 -8.32
CA PHE A 163 28.98 12.17 -7.28
C PHE A 163 29.41 11.68 -5.90
N THR A 164 29.75 12.63 -5.04
CA THR A 164 30.07 12.37 -3.64
C THR A 164 28.83 12.52 -2.76
N THR A 165 28.87 11.92 -1.58
CA THR A 165 27.81 12.08 -0.56
C THR A 165 27.62 13.54 -0.15
N GLU A 166 28.69 14.34 -0.25
CA GLU A 166 28.69 15.77 0.02
C GLU A 166 27.89 16.56 -1.01
N ASP A 167 27.94 16.17 -2.30
CA ASP A 167 27.19 16.82 -3.37
C ASP A 167 25.68 16.67 -3.14
N VAL A 168 25.24 15.46 -2.81
CA VAL A 168 23.83 15.15 -2.48
C VAL A 168 23.40 15.93 -1.24
N LYS A 169 24.22 15.95 -0.19
CA LYS A 169 23.93 16.67 1.05
C LYS A 169 23.83 18.19 0.84
N SER A 170 24.67 18.74 -0.03
CA SER A 170 24.65 20.16 -0.40
C SER A 170 23.36 20.52 -1.12
N VAL A 171 22.99 19.77 -2.16
CA VAL A 171 21.76 20.00 -2.93
C VAL A 171 20.53 19.87 -2.03
N LEU A 172 20.48 18.83 -1.20
CA LEU A 172 19.37 18.63 -0.27
C LEU A 172 19.28 19.75 0.77
N GLY A 173 20.42 20.21 1.30
CA GLY A 173 20.48 21.33 2.24
C GLY A 173 19.98 22.64 1.61
N GLN A 174 20.35 22.91 0.35
CA GLN A 174 19.90 24.08 -0.38
C GLN A 174 18.38 24.06 -0.58
N ILE A 175 17.84 22.96 -1.09
CA ILE A 175 16.39 22.80 -1.31
C ILE A 175 15.63 22.94 0.01
N THR A 176 16.13 22.32 1.08
CA THR A 176 15.51 22.37 2.40
C THR A 176 15.45 23.81 2.93
N ASN A 177 16.55 24.56 2.82
CA ASN A 177 16.60 25.94 3.27
C ASN A 177 15.68 26.86 2.46
N GLU A 178 15.56 26.63 1.15
CA GLU A 178 14.66 27.40 0.28
C GLU A 178 13.18 27.14 0.61
N ILE A 179 12.79 25.87 0.76
CA ILE A 179 11.40 25.51 1.09
C ILE A 179 11.04 25.98 2.49
N ILE A 180 11.90 25.75 3.49
CA ILE A 180 11.63 26.19 4.87
C ILE A 180 11.61 27.71 4.96
N GLY A 181 12.52 28.41 4.28
CA GLY A 181 12.56 29.87 4.28
C GLY A 181 11.34 30.50 3.62
N SER A 182 10.89 29.95 2.49
CA SER A 182 9.67 30.43 1.82
C SER A 182 8.43 30.21 2.68
N LEU A 183 8.28 29.02 3.29
CA LEU A 183 7.18 28.73 4.20
C LEU A 183 7.16 29.63 5.44
N GLN A 184 8.32 29.89 6.05
CA GLN A 184 8.43 30.83 7.18
C GLN A 184 7.98 32.24 6.79
N THR A 185 8.36 32.69 5.59
CA THR A 185 7.97 34.01 5.09
C THR A 185 6.47 34.09 4.85
N GLU A 186 5.88 33.06 4.22
CA GLU A 186 4.44 32.98 3.98
C GLU A 186 3.63 32.98 5.28
N ILE A 187 4.05 32.20 6.28
CA ILE A 187 3.39 32.16 7.60
C ILE A 187 3.43 33.54 8.26
N ASN A 188 4.59 34.20 8.26
CA ASN A 188 4.74 35.51 8.87
C ASN A 188 3.87 36.58 8.17
N GLU A 189 3.80 36.54 6.84
CA GLU A 189 2.98 37.46 6.06
C GLU A 189 1.48 37.25 6.34
N LYS A 190 1.03 35.99 6.39
CA LYS A 190 -0.35 35.65 6.74
C LYS A 190 -0.70 36.11 8.16
N LEU A 191 0.22 35.93 9.11
CA LEU A 191 0.03 36.34 10.49
C LEU A 191 -0.11 37.86 10.61
N GLN A 192 0.74 38.62 9.89
CA GLN A 192 0.66 40.08 9.83
C GLN A 192 -0.66 40.55 9.22
N MET A 193 -1.09 39.99 8.08
CA MET A 193 -2.37 40.35 7.46
C MET A 193 -3.55 40.10 8.41
N GLN A 194 -3.49 39.02 9.19
CA GLN A 194 -4.54 38.68 10.14
C GLN A 194 -4.54 39.63 11.35
N GLU A 195 -3.37 40.01 11.86
CA GLU A 195 -3.21 41.01 12.92
C GLU A 195 -3.76 42.38 12.48
N ASP A 196 -3.41 42.83 11.28
CA ASP A 196 -3.90 44.10 10.71
C ASP A 196 -5.42 44.07 10.56
N ALA A 197 -5.98 42.96 10.07
CA ALA A 197 -7.43 42.79 9.91
C ALA A 197 -8.19 42.79 11.25
N TYR A 198 -7.63 42.20 12.30
CA TYR A 198 -8.23 42.28 13.64
C TYR A 198 -8.09 43.67 14.24
N THR A 199 -6.94 44.32 14.07
CA THR A 199 -6.71 45.68 14.54
C THR A 199 -7.72 46.65 13.92
N GLU A 200 -7.95 46.56 12.61
CA GLU A 200 -8.94 47.39 11.92
C GLU A 200 -10.38 47.14 12.44
N ARG A 201 -10.73 45.89 12.76
CA ARG A 201 -12.03 45.55 13.35
C ARG A 201 -12.19 46.12 14.76
N ILE A 202 -11.14 46.06 15.58
CA ILE A 202 -11.13 46.62 16.94
C ILE A 202 -11.26 48.15 16.89
N ASP A 203 -10.54 48.81 15.98
CA ASP A 203 -10.61 50.26 15.80
C ASP A 203 -12.01 50.73 15.38
N LYS A 204 -12.70 49.96 14.51
CA LYS A 204 -14.10 50.24 14.13
C LYS A 204 -15.06 50.12 15.32
N LEU A 205 -14.85 49.12 16.18
CA LEU A 205 -15.69 48.90 17.36
C LEU A 205 -15.44 49.93 18.48
N THR A 206 -14.22 50.47 18.58
CA THR A 206 -13.86 51.47 19.60
C THR A 206 -14.16 52.92 19.19
N LYS A 207 -14.33 53.20 17.88
CA LYS A 207 -14.76 54.51 17.36
C LYS A 207 -16.28 54.71 17.27
N THR A 208 -17.08 53.73 17.70
CA THR A 208 -18.55 53.84 17.82
C THR A 208 -18.94 54.11 19.27
#